data_AF-A0A945JSL5-F1
#
_entry.id   AF-A0A945JSL5-F1
#
_cell.length_a   1.000
_cell.length_b   1.000
_cell.length_c   1.000
_cell.angle_alpha   90.00
_cell.angle_beta   90.00
_cell.angle_gamma   90.00
#
_symmetry.space_group_name_H-M   'P 1'
#
loop_
_entity.id
_entity.type
_entity.pdbx_description
1 polymer ?
#
loop_
_entity_poly.entity_id
_entity_poly.type
_entity_poly.pdbx_seq_one_letter_code
_entity_poly.pdbx_strand_id
1 'polypeptide(L)'
;MNELSPDTQRAHDSVLRGGRLTEMIVDSDDPIGFFDGGDRDVLVQRALSDILRIRGQGSLVVQGDVIGEADRPLSIEMQGDVIVTGMVRYAQIRASRCFVAGDVHRVKITTARSTTIGGMVHGSQFVSGNYEETRRTIESLRMSRRHGAVELESLSRRVTTEEKRLERSYAALRIPLDFNVGRVVQHTEGGVHICLDAFYASVDGRPAQEVDRALNEFFTRGIIGVITRQNRKFLVNYPAREKVFLQLITSLRAIFQDVLRRDNLSRSLDDMSSRLQQQMDALEERRAFVEMGGVAGNTEMEFILAQVVPLLRDDGFDFAHRSAHLDIWPLHGLGAEMVSRDADGGQSAATLTSAELGALRFHVDGSRIVWESSEAAAFA
;
A
#
# COMPACT_ATOMS: atom_id res chain seq x y z
N MET A 1 34.96 -7.36 -8.57
CA MET A 1 33.68 -7.34 -7.84
C MET A 1 34.02 -6.81 -6.46
N ASN A 2 33.57 -5.60 -6.13
CA ASN A 2 33.65 -5.13 -4.74
C ASN A 2 32.70 -5.98 -3.92
N GLU A 3 33.14 -6.45 -2.76
CA GLU A 3 32.26 -7.18 -1.84
C GLU A 3 31.14 -6.24 -1.38
N LEU A 4 29.88 -6.63 -1.60
CA LEU A 4 28.73 -5.86 -1.13
C LEU A 4 28.64 -5.98 0.38
N SER A 5 28.24 -4.89 1.05
CA SER A 5 27.94 -4.96 2.48
C SER A 5 26.84 -6.00 2.74
N PRO A 6 26.83 -6.70 3.89
CA PRO A 6 25.87 -7.77 4.17
C PRO A 6 24.39 -7.35 4.05
N ASP A 7 24.07 -6.08 4.35
CA ASP A 7 22.74 -5.52 4.18
C ASP A 7 22.38 -5.29 2.70
N THR A 8 23.32 -4.75 1.92
CA THR A 8 23.14 -4.53 0.47
C THR A 8 22.99 -5.86 -0.26
N GLN A 9 23.81 -6.87 0.09
CA GLN A 9 23.71 -8.22 -0.47
C GLN A 9 22.37 -8.87 -0.15
N ARG A 10 21.89 -8.78 1.09
CA ARG A 10 20.58 -9.33 1.48
C ARG A 10 19.43 -8.66 0.73
N ALA A 11 19.47 -7.33 0.58
CA ALA A 11 18.46 -6.59 -0.18
C ALA A 11 18.47 -6.99 -1.66
N HIS A 12 19.66 -7.03 -2.27
CA HIS A 12 19.86 -7.48 -3.65
C HIS A 12 19.28 -8.89 -3.88
N ASP A 13 19.66 -9.86 -3.06
CA ASP A 13 19.23 -11.25 -3.22
C ASP A 13 17.73 -11.43 -2.97
N SER A 14 17.14 -10.63 -2.07
CA SER A 14 15.70 -10.64 -1.81
C SER A 14 14.90 -10.25 -3.06
N VAL A 15 15.33 -9.21 -3.79
CA VAL A 15 14.63 -8.76 -5.00
C VAL A 15 14.81 -9.78 -6.13
N LEU A 16 16.03 -10.27 -6.36
CA LEU A 16 16.29 -11.24 -7.43
C LEU A 16 15.56 -12.58 -7.24
N ARG A 17 15.26 -12.97 -6.01
CA ARG A 17 14.50 -14.20 -5.69
C ARG A 17 12.99 -14.00 -5.66
N GLY A 18 12.48 -12.76 -5.76
CA GLY A 18 11.06 -12.40 -5.63
C GLY A 18 10.15 -12.86 -6.78
N GLY A 19 10.71 -13.37 -7.88
CA GLY A 19 9.98 -14.07 -8.95
C GLY A 19 9.23 -13.20 -9.96
N ARG A 20 9.08 -11.89 -9.74
CA ARG A 20 8.43 -10.94 -10.68
C ARG A 20 9.42 -9.89 -11.19
N LEU A 21 10.43 -10.35 -11.92
CA LEU A 21 11.51 -9.51 -12.45
C LEU A 21 11.28 -9.16 -13.92
N THR A 22 11.48 -7.90 -14.27
CA THR A 22 11.62 -7.41 -15.64
C THR A 22 13.04 -6.92 -15.85
N GLU A 23 13.70 -7.43 -16.88
CA GLU A 23 15.03 -6.97 -17.25
C GLU A 23 14.91 -5.76 -18.19
N MET A 24 15.64 -4.70 -17.87
CA MET A 24 15.74 -3.51 -18.70
C MET A 24 17.07 -3.55 -19.47
N ILE A 25 16.98 -3.59 -20.79
CA ILE A 25 18.13 -3.58 -21.69
C ILE A 25 18.43 -2.12 -22.07
N VAL A 26 19.62 -1.65 -21.69
CA VAL A 26 20.12 -0.30 -22.00
C VAL A 26 21.19 -0.46 -23.08
N ASP A 27 20.77 -0.60 -24.35
CA ASP A 27 21.65 -0.80 -25.52
C ASP A 27 21.01 -0.18 -26.80
N SER A 28 20.43 1.02 -26.70
CA SER A 28 19.92 1.75 -27.87
C SER A 28 20.70 3.03 -28.12
N ASP A 29 21.09 3.25 -29.38
CA ASP A 29 21.77 4.47 -29.87
C ASP A 29 20.95 5.76 -29.62
N ASP A 30 19.65 5.63 -29.31
CA ASP A 30 18.78 6.71 -28.88
C ASP A 30 18.49 6.64 -27.37
N PRO A 31 18.66 7.75 -26.63
CA PRO A 31 18.39 7.79 -25.19
C PRO A 31 16.89 7.56 -24.93
N ILE A 32 16.59 6.52 -24.14
CA ILE A 32 15.23 6.26 -23.68
C ILE A 32 14.90 7.33 -22.63
N GLY A 33 14.06 8.30 -23.00
CA GLY A 33 13.72 9.40 -22.09
C GLY A 33 12.99 8.95 -20.81
N PHE A 34 12.34 7.78 -20.82
CA PHE A 34 11.52 7.29 -19.71
C PHE A 34 11.32 5.77 -19.75
N PHE A 35 11.40 5.11 -18.59
CA PHE A 35 11.03 3.71 -18.40
C PHE A 35 10.04 3.56 -17.23
N ASP A 36 8.99 2.74 -17.43
CA ASP A 36 8.00 2.40 -16.41
C ASP A 36 8.00 0.88 -16.15
N GLY A 37 8.43 0.48 -14.96
CA GLY A 37 8.47 -0.92 -14.51
C GLY A 37 7.12 -1.48 -14.08
N GLY A 38 6.07 -0.66 -13.98
CA GLY A 38 4.75 -1.10 -13.54
C GLY A 38 4.76 -1.69 -12.13
N ASP A 39 4.15 -2.86 -11.94
CA ASP A 39 4.07 -3.59 -10.67
C ASP A 39 5.21 -4.59 -10.45
N ARG A 40 6.21 -4.62 -11.32
CA ARG A 40 7.30 -5.60 -11.31
C ARG A 40 8.58 -5.01 -10.73
N ASP A 41 9.42 -5.90 -10.21
CA ASP A 41 10.80 -5.56 -9.89
C ASP A 41 11.59 -5.39 -11.19
N VAL A 42 12.53 -4.47 -11.21
CA VAL A 42 13.32 -4.11 -12.39
C VAL A 42 14.79 -4.45 -12.13
N LEU A 43 15.40 -5.18 -13.06
CA LEU A 43 16.84 -5.43 -13.07
C LEU A 43 17.50 -4.71 -14.24
N VAL A 44 18.58 -3.99 -13.94
CA VAL A 44 19.50 -3.38 -14.90
C VAL A 44 20.86 -4.02 -14.70
N GLN A 45 21.36 -4.77 -15.68
CA GLN A 45 22.61 -5.53 -15.54
C GLN A 45 23.89 -4.70 -15.80
N ARG A 46 23.75 -3.41 -16.09
CA ARG A 46 24.84 -2.51 -16.48
C ARG A 46 24.69 -1.14 -15.84
N ALA A 47 25.66 -0.26 -16.11
CA ALA A 47 25.55 1.15 -15.76
C ALA A 47 24.34 1.79 -16.43
N LEU A 48 23.71 2.69 -15.70
CA LEU A 48 22.53 3.45 -16.11
C LEU A 48 22.95 4.90 -16.35
N SER A 49 23.17 5.25 -17.63
CA SER A 49 23.53 6.60 -18.08
C SER A 49 22.57 7.19 -19.10
N ASP A 50 21.95 6.34 -19.93
CA ASP A 50 21.26 6.80 -21.16
C ASP A 50 19.75 6.99 -20.95
N ILE A 51 19.29 6.84 -19.70
CA ILE A 51 17.89 6.99 -19.31
C ILE A 51 17.77 8.14 -18.32
N LEU A 52 16.81 9.02 -18.59
CA LEU A 52 16.60 10.21 -17.76
C LEU A 52 15.67 9.97 -16.58
N ARG A 53 14.70 9.05 -16.75
CA ARG A 53 13.70 8.78 -15.73
C ARG A 53 13.26 7.33 -15.69
N ILE A 54 13.26 6.76 -14.50
CA ILE A 54 12.71 5.42 -14.20
C ILE A 54 11.60 5.58 -13.15
N ARG A 55 10.47 4.89 -13.36
CA ARG A 55 9.39 4.81 -12.38
C ARG A 55 8.91 3.36 -12.22
N GLY A 56 8.43 3.00 -11.03
CA GLY A 56 7.78 1.71 -10.81
C GLY A 56 7.17 1.56 -9.40
N GLN A 57 6.31 0.57 -9.22
CA GLN A 57 5.78 0.16 -7.92
C GLN A 57 6.68 -0.89 -7.25
N GLY A 58 7.41 -1.70 -8.04
CA GLY A 58 8.35 -2.69 -7.52
C GLY A 58 9.67 -2.09 -7.04
N SER A 59 10.66 -2.95 -6.84
CA SER A 59 12.04 -2.58 -6.51
C SER A 59 12.89 -2.44 -7.78
N LEU A 60 13.99 -1.70 -7.70
CA LEU A 60 14.97 -1.54 -8.79
C LEU A 60 16.33 -2.04 -8.31
N VAL A 61 16.97 -2.90 -9.10
CA VAL A 61 18.34 -3.34 -8.92
C VAL A 61 19.17 -2.88 -10.12
N VAL A 62 20.22 -2.10 -9.87
CA VAL A 62 21.22 -1.69 -10.86
C VAL A 62 22.55 -2.36 -10.52
N GLN A 63 22.98 -3.30 -11.36
CA GLN A 63 24.26 -3.98 -11.28
C GLN A 63 25.35 -3.18 -11.99
N GLY A 64 25.59 -1.97 -11.50
CA GLY A 64 26.52 -1.02 -12.10
C GLY A 64 26.36 0.37 -11.50
N ASP A 65 26.88 1.37 -12.21
CA ASP A 65 26.81 2.77 -11.78
C ASP A 65 25.51 3.43 -12.24
N VAL A 66 25.06 4.44 -11.51
CA VAL A 66 23.97 5.34 -11.93
C VAL A 66 24.58 6.71 -12.18
N ILE A 67 24.55 7.17 -13.43
CA ILE A 67 25.27 8.37 -13.86
C ILE A 67 24.29 9.31 -14.56
N GLY A 68 23.95 10.42 -13.90
CA GLY A 68 23.25 11.54 -14.53
C GLY A 68 24.18 12.71 -14.84
N GLU A 69 23.58 13.82 -15.28
CA GLU A 69 24.26 15.06 -15.60
C GLU A 69 23.94 16.17 -14.58
N ALA A 70 24.84 17.14 -14.42
CA ALA A 70 24.71 18.17 -13.39
C ALA A 70 23.52 19.13 -13.62
N ASP A 71 23.25 19.45 -14.88
CA ASP A 71 22.11 20.24 -15.35
C ASP A 71 20.84 19.40 -15.53
N ARG A 72 21.00 18.09 -15.75
CA ARG A 72 19.91 17.14 -15.94
C ARG A 72 20.12 15.85 -15.12
N PRO A 73 19.82 15.88 -13.82
CA PRO A 73 20.01 14.72 -12.98
C PRO A 73 19.07 13.58 -13.36
N LEU A 74 19.56 12.35 -13.25
CA LEU A 74 18.77 11.14 -13.49
C LEU A 74 17.73 10.95 -12.39
N SER A 75 16.46 10.74 -12.75
CA SER A 75 15.36 10.58 -11.79
C SER A 75 14.93 9.11 -11.65
N ILE A 76 14.98 8.57 -10.44
CA ILE A 76 14.49 7.23 -10.09
C ILE A 76 13.35 7.37 -9.09
N GLU A 77 12.17 6.88 -9.41
CA GLU A 77 10.98 6.92 -8.53
C GLU A 77 10.37 5.52 -8.37
N MET A 78 10.79 4.79 -7.34
CA MET A 78 10.29 3.46 -7.02
C MET A 78 9.48 3.49 -5.71
N GLN A 79 8.38 2.73 -5.62
CA GLN A 79 7.72 2.49 -4.33
C GLN A 79 8.44 1.40 -3.51
N GLY A 80 9.08 0.44 -4.19
CA GLY A 80 9.92 -0.56 -3.57
C GLY A 80 11.32 -0.04 -3.23
N ASP A 81 12.26 -0.96 -3.07
CA ASP A 81 13.64 -0.62 -2.73
C ASP A 81 14.44 -0.27 -3.98
N VAL A 82 15.46 0.59 -3.85
CA VAL A 82 16.44 0.85 -4.90
C VAL A 82 17.81 0.35 -4.43
N ILE A 83 18.41 -0.56 -5.19
CA ILE A 83 19.71 -1.17 -4.91
C ILE A 83 20.65 -0.85 -6.07
N VAL A 84 21.78 -0.21 -5.78
CA VAL A 84 22.83 0.10 -6.74
C VAL A 84 24.14 -0.53 -6.27
N THR A 85 24.70 -1.43 -7.07
CA THR A 85 25.96 -2.12 -6.71
C THR A 85 27.21 -1.31 -7.05
N GLY A 86 27.09 -0.24 -7.82
CA GLY A 86 28.16 0.69 -8.17
C GLY A 86 28.04 2.04 -7.44
N MET A 87 28.58 3.08 -8.06
CA MET A 87 28.48 4.47 -7.58
C MET A 87 27.27 5.21 -8.15
N VAL A 88 26.85 6.30 -7.51
CA VAL A 88 25.75 7.16 -7.99
C VAL A 88 26.23 8.60 -8.14
N ARG A 89 25.99 9.20 -9.30
CA ARG A 89 26.37 10.59 -9.59
C ARG A 89 25.21 11.36 -10.20
N TYR A 90 24.98 12.57 -9.71
CA TYR A 90 23.97 13.50 -10.26
C TYR A 90 22.60 12.86 -10.46
N ALA A 91 22.03 12.31 -9.38
CA ALA A 91 20.76 11.59 -9.42
C ALA A 91 19.79 12.06 -8.34
N GLN A 92 18.50 11.92 -8.62
CA GLN A 92 17.40 12.10 -7.68
C GLN A 92 16.66 10.78 -7.51
N ILE A 93 16.76 10.18 -6.32
CA ILE A 93 16.22 8.85 -6.03
C ILE A 93 15.10 8.97 -4.99
N ARG A 94 13.95 8.39 -5.30
CA ARG A 94 12.83 8.16 -4.38
C ARG A 94 12.57 6.67 -4.27
N ALA A 95 12.54 6.15 -3.04
CA ALA A 95 12.41 4.72 -2.76
C ALA A 95 11.80 4.44 -1.38
N SER A 96 11.39 3.20 -1.11
CA SER A 96 11.14 2.74 0.25
C SER A 96 12.44 2.71 1.06
N ARG A 97 13.44 1.96 0.57
CA ARG A 97 14.82 1.97 1.05
C ARG A 97 15.77 2.18 -0.11
N CYS A 98 16.92 2.79 0.15
CA CYS A 98 17.97 2.96 -0.85
C CYS A 98 19.28 2.36 -0.36
N PHE A 99 19.89 1.51 -1.17
CA PHE A 99 21.19 0.89 -0.92
C PHE A 99 22.13 1.23 -2.07
N VAL A 100 23.27 1.84 -1.76
CA VAL A 100 24.33 2.11 -2.73
C VAL A 100 25.61 1.50 -2.19
N ALA A 101 26.24 0.61 -2.94
CA ALA A 101 27.46 -0.04 -2.48
C ALA A 101 28.68 0.89 -2.59
N GLY A 102 28.75 1.72 -3.63
CA GLY A 102 29.86 2.63 -3.88
C GLY A 102 29.66 4.04 -3.34
N ASP A 103 30.43 4.97 -3.92
CA ASP A 103 30.39 6.40 -3.58
C ASP A 103 29.13 7.08 -4.14
N VAL A 104 28.76 8.20 -3.52
CA VAL A 104 27.70 9.07 -4.02
C VAL A 104 28.17 10.50 -4.19
N HIS A 105 27.86 11.11 -5.33
CA HIS A 105 28.26 12.47 -5.65
C HIS A 105 27.08 13.30 -6.13
N ARG A 106 26.77 14.40 -5.42
CA ARG A 106 25.73 15.36 -5.82
C ARG A 106 24.39 14.68 -6.09
N VAL A 107 23.96 13.84 -5.15
CA VAL A 107 22.69 13.12 -5.22
C VAL A 107 21.67 13.71 -4.25
N LYS A 108 20.39 13.52 -4.58
CA LYS A 108 19.29 13.72 -3.65
C LYS A 108 18.55 12.41 -3.46
N ILE A 109 18.59 11.85 -2.27
CA ILE A 109 17.93 10.58 -1.95
C ILE A 109 16.81 10.85 -0.96
N THR A 110 15.58 10.45 -1.30
CA THR A 110 14.41 10.57 -0.44
C THR A 110 13.82 9.19 -0.21
N THR A 111 13.82 8.73 1.03
CA THR A 111 13.38 7.38 1.40
C THR A 111 12.25 7.40 2.42
N ALA A 112 11.33 6.44 2.29
CA ALA A 112 10.30 6.25 3.31
C ALA A 112 10.86 5.63 4.59
N ARG A 113 11.91 4.82 4.46
CA ARG A 113 12.58 4.13 5.57
C ARG A 113 14.02 4.58 5.64
N SER A 114 14.95 3.86 5.02
CA SER A 114 16.38 4.05 5.26
C SER A 114 17.19 4.25 4.00
N THR A 115 18.35 4.88 4.16
CA THR A 115 19.39 4.96 3.13
C THR A 115 20.69 4.38 3.67
N THR A 116 21.34 3.53 2.90
CA THR A 116 22.64 2.93 3.23
C THR A 116 23.61 3.14 2.08
N ILE A 117 24.72 3.83 2.34
CA ILE A 117 25.79 4.10 1.38
C ILE A 117 27.06 3.41 1.88
N GLY A 118 27.61 2.48 1.10
CA GLY A 118 28.84 1.77 1.46
C GLY A 118 30.09 2.65 1.33
N GLY A 119 30.10 3.58 0.37
CA GLY A 119 31.24 4.45 0.09
C GLY A 119 31.18 5.84 0.72
N MET A 120 31.96 6.74 0.13
CA MET A 120 32.08 8.15 0.54
C MET A 120 30.98 9.01 -0.07
N VAL A 121 30.52 10.00 0.70
CA VAL A 121 29.53 10.99 0.27
C VAL A 121 30.19 12.31 -0.11
N HIS A 122 30.00 12.72 -1.36
CA HIS A 122 30.57 13.92 -1.95
C HIS A 122 29.48 14.94 -2.29
N GLY A 123 28.99 15.64 -1.27
CA GLY A 123 28.09 16.76 -1.45
C GLY A 123 26.67 16.30 -1.80
N SER A 124 25.81 15.94 -0.84
CA SER A 124 24.52 15.28 -1.14
C SER A 124 23.44 15.59 -0.12
N GLN A 125 22.18 15.38 -0.52
CA GLN A 125 21.00 15.63 0.31
C GLN A 125 20.23 14.33 0.56
N PHE A 126 19.93 14.05 1.83
CA PHE A 126 19.19 12.87 2.24
C PHE A 126 17.93 13.28 2.99
N VAL A 127 16.80 12.68 2.62
CA VAL A 127 15.53 12.81 3.34
C VAL A 127 15.08 11.41 3.70
N SER A 128 14.95 11.11 4.98
CA SER A 128 14.57 9.78 5.49
C SER A 128 13.26 9.90 6.30
N GLY A 129 12.41 8.88 6.23
CA GLY A 129 11.10 8.90 6.89
C GLY A 129 10.00 9.60 6.08
N ASN A 130 10.17 9.80 4.78
CA ASN A 130 9.13 10.42 3.95
C ASN A 130 7.88 9.54 3.87
N TYR A 131 6.74 10.05 4.31
CA TYR A 131 5.49 9.30 4.41
C TYR A 131 4.37 9.85 3.53
N GLU A 132 4.65 10.78 2.62
CA GLU A 132 3.64 11.44 1.79
C GLU A 132 2.81 10.47 0.93
N GLU A 133 3.43 9.42 0.41
CA GLU A 133 2.72 8.40 -0.36
C GLU A 133 1.80 7.54 0.52
N THR A 134 2.30 7.12 1.69
CA THR A 134 1.51 6.40 2.68
C THR A 134 0.35 7.26 3.19
N ARG A 135 0.59 8.55 3.44
CA ARG A 135 -0.43 9.53 3.82
C ARG A 135 -1.55 9.59 2.78
N ARG A 136 -1.21 9.77 1.49
CA ARG A 136 -2.21 9.79 0.41
C ARG A 136 -3.01 8.49 0.33
N THR A 137 -2.35 7.35 0.55
CA THR A 137 -2.99 6.04 0.58
C THR A 137 -3.97 5.92 1.74
N ILE A 138 -3.57 6.34 2.95
CA ILE A 138 -4.44 6.36 4.14
C ILE A 138 -5.64 7.29 3.91
N GLU A 139 -5.41 8.51 3.41
CA GLU A 139 -6.48 9.47 3.11
C GLU A 139 -7.46 8.90 2.07
N SER A 140 -6.95 8.26 1.01
CA SER A 140 -7.78 7.61 -0.02
C SER A 140 -8.62 6.47 0.57
N LEU A 141 -8.00 5.55 1.31
CA LEU A 141 -8.70 4.44 1.98
C LEU A 141 -9.78 4.96 2.93
N ARG A 142 -9.48 6.00 3.71
CA ARG A 142 -10.43 6.63 4.63
C ARG A 142 -11.65 7.18 3.90
N MET A 143 -11.42 7.92 2.80
CA MET A 143 -12.51 8.51 2.01
C MET A 143 -13.38 7.43 1.36
N SER A 144 -12.76 6.39 0.80
CA SER A 144 -13.47 5.24 0.23
C SER A 144 -14.28 4.48 1.28
N ARG A 145 -13.73 4.26 2.48
CA ARG A 145 -14.44 3.61 3.60
C ARG A 145 -15.64 4.43 4.04
N ARG A 146 -15.47 5.75 4.20
CA ARG A 146 -16.58 6.66 4.59
C ARG A 146 -17.70 6.64 3.56
N HIS A 147 -17.37 6.68 2.27
CA HIS A 147 -18.36 6.60 1.20
C HIS A 147 -19.09 5.25 1.20
N GLY A 148 -18.34 4.14 1.30
CA GLY A 148 -18.91 2.80 1.34
C GLY A 148 -19.78 2.55 2.57
N ALA A 149 -19.46 3.13 3.73
CA ALA A 149 -20.31 3.02 4.93
C ALA A 149 -21.69 3.67 4.73
N VAL A 150 -21.74 4.85 4.09
CA VAL A 150 -23.00 5.53 3.74
C VAL A 150 -23.80 4.71 2.72
N GLU A 151 -23.12 4.14 1.72
CA GLU A 151 -23.76 3.25 0.75
C GLU A 151 -24.31 1.99 1.42
N LEU A 152 -23.56 1.37 2.34
CA LEU A 152 -23.98 0.19 3.08
C LEU A 152 -25.21 0.47 3.94
N GLU A 153 -25.27 1.61 4.62
CA GLU A 153 -26.42 2.02 5.40
C GLU A 153 -27.66 2.22 4.49
N SER A 154 -27.50 2.93 3.38
CA SER A 154 -28.56 3.14 2.39
C SER A 154 -29.10 1.81 1.84
N LEU A 155 -28.19 0.90 1.48
CA LEU A 155 -28.54 -0.41 0.96
C LEU A 155 -29.23 -1.29 2.00
N SER A 156 -28.78 -1.25 3.26
CA SER A 156 -29.41 -1.97 4.37
C SER A 156 -30.84 -1.49 4.63
N ARG A 157 -31.07 -0.18 4.55
CA ARG A 157 -32.43 0.42 4.64
C ARG A 157 -33.29 -0.02 3.46
N ARG A 158 -32.74 -0.06 2.23
CA ARG A 158 -33.44 -0.51 1.02
C ARG A 158 -33.87 -1.97 1.13
N VAL A 159 -32.95 -2.87 1.51
CA VAL A 159 -33.26 -4.30 1.76
C VAL A 159 -34.42 -4.43 2.74
N THR A 160 -34.32 -3.78 3.90
CA THR A 160 -35.38 -3.82 4.93
C THR A 160 -36.73 -3.32 4.41
N THR A 161 -36.71 -2.31 3.54
CA THR A 161 -37.93 -1.72 2.96
C THR A 161 -38.56 -2.65 1.94
N GLU A 162 -37.76 -3.26 1.06
CA GLU A 162 -38.25 -4.17 0.03
C GLU A 162 -38.68 -5.52 0.62
N GLU A 163 -38.02 -6.02 1.68
CA GLU A 163 -38.48 -7.17 2.47
C GLU A 163 -39.89 -6.93 3.04
N LYS A 164 -40.12 -5.77 3.67
CA LYS A 164 -41.45 -5.37 4.17
C LYS A 164 -42.46 -5.18 3.04
N ARG A 165 -42.02 -4.68 1.88
CA ARG A 165 -42.88 -4.49 0.71
C ARG A 165 -43.33 -5.83 0.14
N LEU A 166 -42.41 -6.79 0.01
CA LEU A 166 -42.70 -8.16 -0.42
C LEU A 166 -43.70 -8.82 0.52
N GLU A 167 -43.54 -8.64 1.83
CA GLU A 167 -44.50 -9.14 2.83
C GLU A 167 -45.91 -8.54 2.63
N ARG A 168 -46.01 -7.22 2.44
CA ARG A 168 -47.31 -6.58 2.18
C ARG A 168 -47.94 -7.10 0.89
N SER A 169 -47.15 -7.27 -0.17
CA SER A 169 -47.63 -7.84 -1.43
C SER A 169 -48.09 -9.29 -1.26
N TYR A 170 -47.42 -10.08 -0.42
CA TYR A 170 -47.82 -11.42 -0.08
C TYR A 170 -49.13 -11.45 0.74
N ALA A 171 -49.21 -10.68 1.82
CA ALA A 171 -50.39 -10.59 2.69
C ALA A 171 -51.65 -10.11 1.94
N ALA A 172 -51.49 -9.16 1.02
CA ALA A 172 -52.60 -8.65 0.19
C ALA A 172 -53.26 -9.74 -0.67
N LEU A 173 -52.53 -10.79 -1.02
CA LEU A 173 -53.04 -11.85 -1.88
C LEU A 173 -53.99 -12.79 -1.16
N ARG A 174 -53.92 -12.86 0.18
CA ARG A 174 -54.67 -13.84 1.00
C ARG A 174 -54.52 -15.27 0.48
N ILE A 175 -53.31 -15.60 0.00
CA ILE A 175 -52.94 -16.91 -0.53
C ILE A 175 -51.93 -17.54 0.42
N PRO A 176 -52.05 -18.82 0.78
CA PRO A 176 -51.00 -19.54 1.49
C PRO A 176 -49.90 -19.98 0.51
N LEU A 177 -48.97 -19.08 0.15
CA LEU A 177 -47.75 -19.48 -0.55
C LEU A 177 -46.64 -19.74 0.46
N ASP A 178 -45.90 -20.83 0.31
CA ASP A 178 -44.72 -21.09 1.11
C ASP A 178 -43.48 -20.52 0.39
N PHE A 179 -42.87 -19.49 0.98
CA PHE A 179 -41.63 -18.88 0.50
C PHE A 179 -40.40 -19.37 1.27
N ASN A 180 -40.58 -20.26 2.26
CA ASN A 180 -39.47 -20.73 3.09
C ASN A 180 -38.53 -21.64 2.32
N VAL A 181 -37.25 -21.27 2.28
CA VAL A 181 -36.18 -22.07 1.70
C VAL A 181 -35.07 -22.23 2.73
N GLY A 182 -35.21 -23.27 3.56
CA GLY A 182 -34.23 -23.62 4.59
C GLY A 182 -33.96 -22.45 5.55
N ARG A 183 -32.68 -22.09 5.69
CA ARG A 183 -32.24 -20.92 6.48
C ARG A 183 -32.01 -19.66 5.63
N VAL A 184 -32.20 -19.75 4.32
CA VAL A 184 -31.81 -18.67 3.39
C VAL A 184 -32.93 -17.71 3.11
N VAL A 185 -34.14 -18.21 2.87
CA VAL A 185 -35.34 -17.38 2.79
C VAL A 185 -36.25 -17.82 3.91
N GLN A 186 -36.52 -16.94 4.86
CA GLN A 186 -37.37 -17.21 6.00
C GLN A 186 -38.55 -16.25 6.00
N HIS A 187 -39.74 -16.80 6.09
CA HIS A 187 -40.98 -16.06 6.25
C HIS A 187 -41.40 -16.17 7.72
N THR A 188 -41.25 -15.06 8.46
CA THR A 188 -41.55 -14.98 9.89
C THR A 188 -42.66 -13.96 10.18
N GLU A 189 -43.23 -13.97 11.39
CA GLU A 189 -44.16 -12.92 11.86
C GLU A 189 -43.44 -11.55 11.91
N GLY A 190 -43.39 -10.87 10.77
CA GLY A 190 -42.67 -9.59 10.63
C GLY A 190 -42.08 -9.33 9.24
N GLY A 191 -41.94 -10.35 8.38
CA GLY A 191 -41.47 -10.17 7.01
C GLY A 191 -40.85 -11.42 6.37
N VAL A 192 -40.49 -11.26 5.10
CA VAL A 192 -39.61 -12.19 4.37
C VAL A 192 -38.18 -11.71 4.55
N HIS A 193 -37.32 -12.54 5.12
CA HIS A 193 -35.91 -12.25 5.36
C HIS A 193 -35.01 -13.12 4.50
N ILE A 194 -33.98 -12.51 3.92
CA ILE A 194 -32.95 -13.23 3.16
C ILE A 194 -31.61 -13.19 3.91
N CYS A 195 -31.08 -14.36 4.24
CA CYS A 195 -29.78 -14.53 4.92
C CYS A 195 -28.88 -15.47 4.11
N LEU A 196 -27.72 -15.00 3.70
CA LEU A 196 -26.78 -15.76 2.86
C LEU A 196 -25.65 -16.42 3.66
N ASP A 197 -25.61 -16.29 4.98
CA ASP A 197 -24.53 -16.81 5.84
C ASP A 197 -24.30 -18.31 5.66
N ALA A 198 -25.37 -19.10 5.60
CA ALA A 198 -25.29 -20.53 5.36
C ALA A 198 -24.73 -20.87 3.97
N PHE A 199 -25.00 -20.02 2.97
CA PHE A 199 -24.42 -20.17 1.65
C PHE A 199 -22.93 -19.84 1.68
N TYR A 200 -22.54 -18.70 2.26
CA TYR A 200 -21.13 -18.30 2.35
C TYR A 200 -20.28 -19.33 3.07
N ALA A 201 -20.79 -19.90 4.18
CA ALA A 201 -20.12 -20.99 4.89
C ALA A 201 -19.89 -22.24 4.02
N SER A 202 -20.74 -22.49 3.02
CA SER A 202 -20.62 -23.66 2.13
C SER A 202 -19.66 -23.45 0.95
N VAL A 203 -19.32 -22.19 0.65
CA VAL A 203 -18.42 -21.80 -0.46
C VAL A 203 -17.15 -21.12 0.05
N ASP A 204 -16.89 -21.21 1.35
CA ASP A 204 -15.71 -20.63 1.98
C ASP A 204 -14.42 -21.14 1.31
N GLY A 205 -13.46 -20.24 1.13
CA GLY A 205 -12.19 -20.51 0.43
C GLY A 205 -12.25 -20.58 -1.10
N ARG A 206 -13.42 -20.39 -1.74
CA ARG A 206 -13.51 -20.37 -3.21
C ARG A 206 -13.19 -18.99 -3.81
N PRO A 207 -12.68 -18.92 -5.06
CA PRO A 207 -12.46 -17.66 -5.76
C PRO A 207 -13.76 -16.86 -5.92
N ALA A 208 -13.68 -15.53 -5.83
CA ALA A 208 -14.85 -14.64 -5.90
C ALA A 208 -15.73 -14.86 -7.14
N GLN A 209 -15.11 -15.11 -8.31
CA GLN A 209 -15.84 -15.38 -9.56
C GLN A 209 -16.67 -16.67 -9.49
N GLU A 210 -16.17 -17.69 -8.80
CA GLU A 210 -16.90 -18.94 -8.61
C GLU A 210 -18.05 -18.78 -7.61
N VAL A 211 -17.85 -17.95 -6.58
CA VAL A 211 -18.88 -17.60 -5.59
C VAL A 211 -20.04 -16.88 -6.27
N ASP A 212 -19.78 -15.88 -7.11
CA ASP A 212 -20.82 -15.14 -7.85
C ASP A 212 -21.62 -16.02 -8.82
N ARG A 213 -20.94 -16.95 -9.51
CA ARG A 213 -21.61 -17.93 -10.37
C ARG A 213 -22.47 -18.89 -9.54
N ALA A 214 -21.91 -19.41 -8.44
CA ALA A 214 -22.62 -20.32 -7.54
C ALA A 214 -23.85 -19.65 -6.91
N LEU A 215 -23.79 -18.36 -6.56
CA LEU A 215 -24.92 -17.59 -6.05
C LEU A 215 -26.06 -17.47 -7.06
N ASN A 216 -25.73 -17.17 -8.32
CA ASN A 216 -26.73 -17.07 -9.38
C ASN A 216 -27.39 -18.43 -9.68
N GLU A 217 -26.60 -19.51 -9.69
CA GLU A 217 -27.13 -20.87 -9.85
C GLU A 217 -27.98 -21.28 -8.65
N PHE A 218 -27.54 -20.96 -7.43
CA PHE A 218 -28.25 -21.24 -6.19
C PHE A 218 -29.59 -20.52 -6.13
N PHE A 219 -29.66 -19.25 -6.52
CA PHE A 219 -30.93 -18.52 -6.62
C PHE A 219 -31.86 -19.17 -7.67
N THR A 220 -31.35 -19.39 -8.88
CA THR A 220 -32.18 -19.82 -10.02
C THR A 220 -32.66 -21.26 -9.89
N ARG A 221 -31.79 -22.19 -9.49
CA ARG A 221 -32.10 -23.62 -9.41
C ARG A 221 -32.50 -24.07 -8.00
N GLY A 222 -31.88 -23.49 -6.99
CA GLY A 222 -32.15 -23.77 -5.59
C GLY A 222 -33.42 -23.07 -5.11
N ILE A 223 -33.35 -21.75 -4.95
CA ILE A 223 -34.44 -20.97 -4.33
C ILE A 223 -35.71 -21.01 -5.16
N ILE A 224 -35.68 -20.54 -6.42
CA ILE A 224 -36.87 -20.56 -7.29
C ILE A 224 -37.39 -21.99 -7.46
N GLY A 225 -36.49 -22.95 -7.70
CA GLY A 225 -36.86 -24.35 -7.91
C GLY A 225 -37.56 -24.98 -6.70
N VAL A 226 -37.20 -24.61 -5.47
CA VAL A 226 -37.88 -25.08 -4.24
C VAL A 226 -39.24 -24.39 -4.08
N ILE A 227 -39.30 -23.07 -4.21
CA ILE A 227 -40.55 -22.30 -4.06
C ILE A 227 -41.58 -22.72 -5.11
N THR A 228 -41.20 -22.89 -6.37
CA THR A 228 -42.11 -23.36 -7.43
C THR A 228 -42.61 -24.77 -7.16
N ARG A 229 -41.78 -25.66 -6.61
CA ARG A 229 -42.20 -27.04 -6.27
C ARG A 229 -43.17 -27.08 -5.10
N GLN A 230 -42.90 -26.35 -4.02
CA GLN A 230 -43.78 -26.25 -2.85
C GLN A 230 -45.16 -25.70 -3.24
N ASN A 231 -45.20 -24.72 -4.15
CA ASN A 231 -46.44 -24.04 -4.55
C ASN A 231 -47.09 -24.60 -5.82
N ARG A 232 -46.59 -25.73 -6.38
CA ARG A 232 -47.06 -26.27 -7.67
C ARG A 232 -48.56 -26.55 -7.70
N LYS A 233 -49.10 -27.20 -6.67
CA LYS A 233 -50.54 -27.52 -6.58
C LYS A 233 -51.40 -26.27 -6.66
N PHE A 234 -50.95 -25.19 -6.03
CA PHE A 234 -51.65 -23.92 -6.04
C PHE A 234 -51.64 -23.28 -7.44
N LEU A 235 -50.48 -23.22 -8.09
CA LEU A 235 -50.34 -22.63 -9.41
C LEU A 235 -51.18 -23.34 -10.47
N VAL A 236 -51.25 -24.68 -10.41
CA VAL A 236 -52.09 -25.49 -11.29
C VAL A 236 -53.58 -25.21 -11.08
N ASN A 237 -54.01 -25.05 -9.82
CA ASN A 237 -55.41 -24.82 -9.49
C ASN A 237 -55.88 -23.38 -9.77
N TYR A 238 -54.95 -22.42 -9.85
CA TYR A 238 -55.26 -21.00 -10.03
C TYR A 238 -54.35 -20.33 -11.08
N PRO A 239 -54.44 -20.73 -12.38
CA PRO A 239 -53.53 -20.25 -13.43
C PRO A 239 -53.59 -18.73 -13.65
N ALA A 240 -54.74 -18.09 -13.41
CA ALA A 240 -54.87 -16.63 -13.48
C ALA A 240 -53.96 -15.88 -12.48
N ARG A 241 -53.43 -16.57 -11.45
CA ARG A 241 -52.54 -16.00 -10.42
C ARG A 241 -51.06 -16.25 -10.69
N GLU A 242 -50.71 -16.97 -11.76
CA GLU A 242 -49.32 -17.24 -12.16
C GLU A 242 -48.52 -15.95 -12.36
N LYS A 243 -49.11 -14.95 -13.03
CA LYS A 243 -48.46 -13.65 -13.25
C LYS A 243 -48.06 -12.96 -11.94
N VAL A 244 -48.88 -13.07 -10.91
CA VAL A 244 -48.61 -12.48 -9.59
C VAL A 244 -47.50 -13.25 -8.87
N PHE A 245 -47.52 -14.58 -8.95
CA PHE A 245 -46.44 -15.41 -8.42
C PHE A 245 -45.08 -15.06 -9.05
N LEU A 246 -45.03 -14.92 -10.38
CA LEU A 246 -43.82 -14.50 -11.10
C LEU A 246 -43.35 -13.10 -10.68
N GLN A 247 -44.27 -12.18 -10.38
CA GLN A 247 -43.93 -10.87 -9.86
C GLN A 247 -43.30 -10.95 -8.46
N LEU A 248 -43.83 -11.78 -7.56
CA LEU A 248 -43.23 -12.02 -6.23
C LEU A 248 -41.83 -12.62 -6.34
N ILE A 249 -41.62 -13.58 -7.24
CA ILE A 249 -40.30 -14.17 -7.51
C ILE A 249 -39.32 -13.12 -8.04
N THR A 250 -39.79 -12.20 -8.90
CA THR A 250 -38.98 -11.09 -9.43
C THR A 250 -38.58 -10.12 -8.32
N SER A 251 -39.51 -9.77 -7.42
CA SER A 251 -39.21 -8.96 -6.23
C SER A 251 -38.24 -9.66 -5.28
N LEU A 252 -38.42 -10.96 -5.05
CA LEU A 252 -37.50 -11.77 -4.24
C LEU A 252 -36.08 -11.77 -4.83
N ARG A 253 -35.97 -11.84 -6.16
CA ARG A 253 -34.68 -11.75 -6.87
C ARG A 253 -33.99 -10.40 -6.64
N ALA A 254 -34.74 -9.31 -6.70
CA ALA A 254 -34.20 -7.97 -6.48
C ALA A 254 -33.66 -7.83 -5.04
N ILE A 255 -34.43 -8.30 -4.03
CA ILE A 255 -34.00 -8.30 -2.63
C ILE A 255 -32.74 -9.17 -2.46
N PHE A 256 -32.71 -10.35 -3.08
CA PHE A 256 -31.55 -11.25 -3.02
C PHE A 256 -30.28 -10.58 -3.59
N GLN A 257 -30.40 -9.86 -4.72
CA GLN A 257 -29.28 -9.12 -5.31
C GLN A 257 -28.83 -7.95 -4.42
N ASP A 258 -29.76 -7.28 -3.76
CA ASP A 258 -29.46 -6.20 -2.82
C ASP A 258 -28.75 -6.72 -1.56
N VAL A 259 -29.18 -7.86 -1.02
CA VAL A 259 -28.51 -8.55 0.09
C VAL A 259 -27.09 -8.96 -0.30
N LEU A 260 -26.91 -9.56 -1.48
CA LEU A 260 -25.58 -9.90 -1.99
C LEU A 260 -24.66 -8.66 -2.07
N ARG A 261 -25.17 -7.57 -2.66
CA ARG A 261 -24.39 -6.32 -2.78
C ARG A 261 -24.04 -5.75 -1.41
N ARG A 262 -24.96 -5.83 -0.43
CA ARG A 262 -24.74 -5.38 0.94
C ARG A 262 -23.63 -6.17 1.60
N ASP A 263 -23.69 -7.49 1.52
CA ASP A 263 -22.71 -8.37 2.18
C ASP A 263 -21.33 -8.25 1.52
N ASN A 264 -21.27 -8.10 0.18
CA ASN A 264 -20.02 -7.81 -0.54
C ASN A 264 -19.41 -6.46 -0.12
N LEU A 265 -20.24 -5.42 0.00
CA LEU A 265 -19.78 -4.11 0.43
C LEU A 265 -19.31 -4.12 1.90
N SER A 266 -20.01 -4.83 2.78
CA SER A 266 -19.59 -5.01 4.17
C SER A 266 -18.20 -5.64 4.25
N ARG A 267 -17.97 -6.76 3.56
CA ARG A 267 -16.64 -7.41 3.53
C ARG A 267 -15.55 -6.51 2.95
N SER A 268 -15.88 -5.71 1.93
CA SER A 268 -14.95 -4.73 1.35
C SER A 268 -14.57 -3.64 2.35
N LEU A 269 -15.52 -3.17 3.17
CA LEU A 269 -15.23 -2.20 4.24
C LEU A 269 -14.36 -2.78 5.35
N ASP A 270 -14.54 -4.05 5.68
CA ASP A 270 -13.69 -4.76 6.66
C ASP A 270 -12.25 -4.92 6.14
N ASP A 271 -12.09 -5.27 4.85
CA ASP A 271 -10.77 -5.31 4.18
C ASP A 271 -10.11 -3.92 4.17
N MET A 272 -10.85 -2.88 3.77
CA MET A 272 -10.33 -1.50 3.80
C MET A 272 -9.90 -1.07 5.20
N SER A 273 -10.65 -1.45 6.24
CA SER A 273 -10.31 -1.15 7.64
C SER A 273 -9.04 -1.86 8.06
N SER A 274 -8.89 -3.14 7.70
CA SER A 274 -7.69 -3.93 7.96
C SER A 274 -6.47 -3.34 7.26
N ARG A 275 -6.61 -2.97 5.98
CA ARG A 275 -5.54 -2.32 5.20
C ARG A 275 -5.16 -0.95 5.75
N LEU A 276 -6.13 -0.17 6.21
CA LEU A 276 -5.87 1.12 6.85
C LEU A 276 -5.04 0.93 8.13
N GLN A 277 -5.41 -0.05 8.98
CA GLN A 277 -4.64 -0.38 10.18
C GLN A 277 -3.21 -0.81 9.82
N GLN A 278 -3.04 -1.68 8.83
CA GLN A 278 -1.71 -2.09 8.37
C GLN A 278 -0.83 -0.93 7.91
N GLN A 279 -1.41 0.08 7.23
CA GLN A 279 -0.66 1.27 6.83
C GLN A 279 -0.27 2.14 8.02
N MET A 280 -1.11 2.21 9.05
CA MET A 280 -0.79 2.92 10.29
C MET A 280 0.33 2.23 11.07
N ASP A 281 0.21 0.92 11.27
CA ASP A 281 1.23 0.13 11.97
C ASP A 281 2.58 0.25 11.24
N ALA A 282 2.57 0.19 9.90
CA ALA A 282 3.77 0.37 9.10
C ALA A 282 4.40 1.78 9.20
N LEU A 283 3.61 2.82 9.49
CA LEU A 283 4.12 4.17 9.75
C LEU A 283 4.77 4.27 11.13
N GLU A 284 4.18 3.62 12.14
CA GLU A 284 4.68 3.62 13.51
C GLU A 284 5.95 2.79 13.66
N GLU A 285 6.02 1.62 13.02
CA GLU A 285 7.16 0.71 13.10
C GLU A 285 8.36 1.12 12.22
N ARG A 286 8.22 2.20 11.43
CA ARG A 286 9.27 2.55 10.48
C ARG A 286 10.54 2.96 11.21
N ARG A 287 11.67 2.53 10.66
CA ARG A 287 12.99 2.96 11.10
C ARG A 287 13.59 3.87 10.04
N ALA A 288 13.63 5.16 10.36
CA ALA A 288 14.25 6.19 9.54
C ALA A 288 15.71 6.36 9.96
N PHE A 289 16.64 6.04 9.07
CA PHE A 289 18.07 6.23 9.30
C PHE A 289 18.82 6.47 7.99
N VAL A 290 19.98 7.12 8.11
CA VAL A 290 20.95 7.28 7.03
C VAL A 290 22.27 6.70 7.51
N GLU A 291 22.81 5.75 6.77
CA GLU A 291 24.09 5.13 7.04
C GLU A 291 25.05 5.38 5.88
N MET A 292 26.29 5.72 6.18
CA MET A 292 27.29 6.07 5.17
C MET A 292 28.70 5.68 5.59
N GLY A 293 29.51 5.23 4.63
CA GLY A 293 30.92 4.85 4.84
C GLY A 293 31.83 6.03 5.20
N GLY A 294 31.50 7.24 4.77
CA GLY A 294 32.12 8.47 5.24
C GLY A 294 31.68 9.72 4.48
N VAL A 295 32.18 10.90 4.90
CA VAL A 295 31.77 12.20 4.35
C VAL A 295 32.97 12.98 3.82
N ALA A 296 32.93 13.37 2.56
CA ALA A 296 33.96 14.14 1.86
C ALA A 296 33.45 15.47 1.27
N GLY A 297 32.14 15.72 1.28
CA GLY A 297 31.53 16.99 0.84
C GLY A 297 30.33 17.38 1.70
N ASN A 298 29.88 18.63 1.54
CA ASN A 298 28.76 19.19 2.31
C ASN A 298 27.51 18.29 2.22
N THR A 299 27.06 17.76 3.35
CA THR A 299 25.98 16.78 3.37
C THR A 299 24.85 17.29 4.25
N GLU A 300 23.64 17.28 3.70
CA GLU A 300 22.43 17.72 4.39
C GLU A 300 21.52 16.50 4.60
N MET A 301 20.96 16.36 5.80
CA MET A 301 20.03 15.29 6.14
C MET A 301 18.78 15.86 6.79
N GLU A 302 17.64 15.33 6.40
CA GLU A 302 16.34 15.58 7.01
C GLU A 302 15.71 14.25 7.44
N PHE A 303 15.33 14.16 8.71
CA PHE A 303 14.61 13.01 9.26
C PHE A 303 13.18 13.41 9.58
N ILE A 304 12.24 12.89 8.81
CA ILE A 304 10.82 13.17 8.96
C ILE A 304 10.21 12.20 9.98
N LEU A 305 9.74 12.77 11.10
CA LEU A 305 9.02 12.10 12.17
C LEU A 305 7.53 12.18 11.87
N ALA A 306 6.94 11.08 11.41
CA ALA A 306 5.49 11.02 11.28
C ALA A 306 4.91 10.83 12.67
N GLN A 307 4.00 11.72 13.01
CA GLN A 307 3.11 11.52 14.13
C GLN A 307 1.71 11.44 13.60
N VAL A 308 1.09 10.27 13.75
CA VAL A 308 -0.30 10.03 13.39
C VAL A 308 -1.14 10.24 14.64
N VAL A 309 -2.00 11.26 14.63
CA VAL A 309 -2.90 11.56 15.74
C VAL A 309 -4.32 11.17 15.35
N PRO A 310 -4.95 10.18 16.02
CA PRO A 310 -6.33 9.82 15.77
C PRO A 310 -7.28 10.95 16.24
N LEU A 311 -8.18 11.37 15.38
CA LEU A 311 -9.20 12.39 15.65
C LEU A 311 -10.46 11.73 16.21
N LEU A 312 -10.82 12.10 17.45
CA LEU A 312 -11.92 11.52 18.23
C LEU A 312 -13.33 11.61 17.61
N ARG A 313 -13.56 12.48 16.62
CA ARG A 313 -14.91 12.81 16.13
C ARG A 313 -15.25 12.34 14.71
N ASP A 314 -14.27 11.86 13.94
CA ASP A 314 -14.47 11.63 12.49
C ASP A 314 -13.74 10.37 11.95
N ASP A 315 -13.20 9.51 12.82
CA ASP A 315 -12.24 8.47 12.43
C ASP A 315 -11.11 9.04 11.55
N GLY A 316 -10.75 10.30 11.83
CA GLY A 316 -9.75 11.04 11.07
C GLY A 316 -8.36 10.82 11.63
N PHE A 317 -7.36 11.13 10.82
CA PHE A 317 -5.96 11.20 11.25
C PHE A 317 -5.48 12.60 10.96
N ASP A 318 -4.81 13.21 11.94
CA ASP A 318 -3.95 14.35 11.72
C ASP A 318 -2.51 13.86 11.59
N PHE A 319 -1.81 14.39 10.60
CA PHE A 319 -0.42 14.07 10.33
C PHE A 319 0.41 15.30 10.69
N ALA A 320 0.99 15.31 11.89
CA ALA A 320 1.90 16.37 12.27
C ALA A 320 3.24 16.14 11.55
N HIS A 321 3.63 17.08 10.71
CA HIS A 321 4.93 17.06 10.05
C HIS A 321 5.98 17.67 10.97
N ARG A 322 6.82 16.83 11.56
CA ARG A 322 7.96 17.23 12.37
C ARG A 322 9.22 16.67 11.73
N SER A 323 10.27 17.46 11.67
CA SER A 323 11.54 17.04 11.07
C SER A 323 12.72 17.50 11.91
N ALA A 324 13.74 16.65 11.98
CA ALA A 324 15.04 17.00 12.51
C ALA A 324 16.01 17.15 11.33
N HIS A 325 16.94 18.11 11.41
CA HIS A 325 17.88 18.43 10.34
C HIS A 325 19.32 18.29 10.82
N LEU A 326 20.21 17.82 9.94
CA LEU A 326 21.64 17.73 10.19
C LEU A 326 22.42 18.19 8.97
N ASP A 327 23.31 19.15 9.17
CA ASP A 327 24.25 19.61 8.16
C ASP A 327 25.68 19.22 8.57
N ILE A 328 26.42 18.61 7.65
CA ILE A 328 27.81 18.17 7.84
C ILE A 328 28.70 18.95 6.86
N TRP A 329 29.66 19.68 7.40
CA TRP A 329 30.59 20.55 6.68
C TRP A 329 32.01 20.03 6.87
N PRO A 330 32.60 19.35 5.87
CA PRO A 330 33.96 18.85 5.99
C PRO A 330 34.98 19.98 6.07
N LEU A 331 35.91 19.87 7.00
CA LEU A 331 36.95 20.86 7.30
C LEU A 331 38.28 20.41 6.69
N HIS A 332 38.44 20.47 5.36
CA HIS A 332 39.70 20.27 4.61
C HIS A 332 40.76 19.34 5.24
N GLY A 333 40.37 18.11 5.62
CA GLY A 333 41.28 17.09 6.18
C GLY A 333 41.50 17.13 7.70
N LEU A 334 40.83 18.01 8.44
CA LEU A 334 40.86 18.12 9.91
C LEU A 334 39.66 17.43 10.57
N GLY A 335 38.65 17.03 9.80
CA GLY A 335 37.40 16.50 10.30
C GLY A 335 36.19 17.12 9.62
N ALA A 336 35.10 17.29 10.36
CA ALA A 336 33.90 17.99 9.92
C ALA A 336 33.21 18.70 11.09
N GLU A 337 32.56 19.81 10.78
CA GLU A 337 31.60 20.45 11.65
C GLU A 337 30.20 19.88 11.35
N MET A 338 29.50 19.49 12.41
CA MET A 338 28.13 18.99 12.34
C MET A 338 27.23 19.96 13.07
N VAL A 339 26.19 20.42 12.41
CA VAL A 339 25.15 21.27 13.00
C VAL A 339 23.84 20.53 12.92
N SER A 340 23.27 20.19 14.08
CA SER A 340 21.97 19.52 14.15
C SER A 340 20.90 20.46 14.70
N ARG A 341 19.69 20.33 14.16
CA ARG A 341 18.47 20.95 14.67
C ARG A 341 17.48 19.84 14.98
N ASP A 342 17.09 19.74 16.24
CA ASP A 342 16.08 18.78 16.66
C ASP A 342 14.67 19.20 16.18
N ALA A 343 13.73 18.25 16.23
CA ALA A 343 12.36 18.49 15.78
C ALA A 343 11.53 19.41 16.69
N ASP A 344 12.10 19.88 17.81
CA ASP A 344 11.51 20.82 18.76
C ASP A 344 12.12 22.23 18.66
N GLY A 345 13.08 22.43 17.74
CA GLY A 345 13.76 23.70 17.49
C GLY A 345 15.04 23.93 18.30
N GLY A 346 15.48 22.96 19.10
CA GLY A 346 16.80 22.96 19.72
C GLY A 346 17.90 22.79 18.67
N GLN A 347 19.04 23.42 18.92
CA GLN A 347 20.20 23.36 18.02
C GLN A 347 21.44 22.90 18.80
N SER A 348 22.24 22.05 18.18
CA SER A 348 23.54 21.63 18.70
C SER A 348 24.58 21.64 17.58
N ALA A 349 25.84 21.82 17.96
CA ALA A 349 26.96 21.70 17.05
C ALA A 349 28.02 20.78 17.67
N ALA A 350 28.67 19.98 16.84
CA ALA A 350 29.76 19.11 17.21
C ALA A 350 30.86 19.16 16.15
N THR A 351 32.09 18.90 16.55
CA THR A 351 33.21 18.72 15.62
C THR A 351 33.67 17.28 15.72
N LEU A 352 33.70 16.58 14.59
CA LEU A 352 34.24 15.23 14.48
C LEU A 352 35.60 15.29 13.81
N THR A 353 36.54 14.47 14.28
CA THR A 353 37.82 14.22 13.62
C THR A 353 37.63 13.34 12.38
N SER A 354 38.61 13.30 11.49
CA SER A 354 38.57 12.41 10.31
C SER A 354 38.47 10.92 10.67
N ALA A 355 38.97 10.51 11.84
CA ALA A 355 38.84 9.13 12.32
C ALA A 355 37.39 8.79 12.75
N GLU A 356 36.67 9.78 13.27
CA GLU A 356 35.27 9.64 13.71
C GLU A 356 34.26 9.76 12.56
N LEU A 357 34.69 10.26 11.39
CA LEU A 357 33.86 10.33 10.18
C LEU A 357 33.83 9.03 9.37
N GLY A 358 34.55 8.00 9.84
CA GLY A 358 34.49 6.65 9.28
C GLY A 358 33.20 5.95 9.70
N ALA A 359 32.56 5.27 8.74
CA ALA A 359 31.22 4.71 8.75
C ALA A 359 30.30 5.09 9.92
N LEU A 360 29.32 5.95 9.65
CA LEU A 360 28.37 6.44 10.65
C LEU A 360 26.94 6.07 10.28
N ARG A 361 26.13 5.78 11.29
CA ARG A 361 24.68 5.67 11.18
C ARG A 361 24.01 6.79 11.96
N PHE A 362 23.18 7.57 11.26
CA PHE A 362 22.39 8.67 11.80
C PHE A 362 20.92 8.27 11.89
N HIS A 363 20.30 8.52 13.04
CA HIS A 363 18.88 8.30 13.25
C HIS A 363 18.33 9.29 14.29
N VAL A 364 17.02 9.27 14.51
CA VAL A 364 16.38 10.11 15.52
C VAL A 364 15.98 9.29 16.74
N ASP A 365 16.38 9.75 17.91
CA ASP A 365 15.88 9.29 19.21
C ASP A 365 15.05 10.40 19.87
N GLY A 366 13.77 10.14 20.08
CA GLY A 366 12.79 11.16 20.45
C GLY A 366 12.66 12.25 19.38
N SER A 367 13.24 13.43 19.62
CA SER A 367 13.29 14.54 18.66
C SER A 367 14.70 14.87 18.16
N ARG A 368 15.73 14.24 18.74
CA ARG A 368 17.15 14.58 18.51
C ARG A 368 17.82 13.61 17.56
N ILE A 369 18.71 14.14 16.74
CA ILE A 369 19.56 13.30 15.89
C ILE A 369 20.69 12.74 16.74
N VAL A 370 20.84 11.43 16.67
CA VAL A 370 21.91 10.66 17.31
C VAL A 370 22.68 9.90 16.24
N TRP A 371 23.95 9.63 16.52
CA TRP A 371 24.79 8.85 15.63
C TRP A 371 25.65 7.85 16.37
N GLU A 372 25.93 6.76 15.70
CA GLU A 372 26.74 5.65 16.19
C GLU A 372 27.70 5.19 15.09
N SER A 373 28.81 4.57 15.50
CA SER A 373 29.70 3.87 14.56
C SER A 373 28.94 2.73 13.90
N SER A 374 28.94 2.66 12.57
CA SER A 374 28.37 1.54 11.86
C SER A 374 29.37 0.38 11.75
N GLU A 375 28.89 -0.85 11.98
CA GLU A 375 29.64 -2.09 11.70
C GLU A 375 29.96 -2.26 10.21
N ALA A 376 29.32 -1.51 9.31
CA ALA A 376 29.72 -1.43 7.91
C ALA A 376 31.16 -0.90 7.72
N ALA A 377 31.73 -0.22 8.74
CA ALA A 377 33.13 0.20 8.79
C ALA A 377 34.13 -0.96 8.78
N ALA A 378 33.73 -2.18 9.16
CA ALA A 378 34.68 -3.28 9.37
C ALA A 378 35.28 -3.86 8.07
N PHE A 379 34.82 -3.40 6.89
CA PHE A 379 35.19 -3.96 5.59
C PHE A 379 35.68 -2.93 4.55
N ALA A 380 35.97 -1.68 4.96
CA ALA A 380 36.57 -0.67 4.08
C ALA A 380 38.10 -0.77 4.04
#